data_AF-A0A8S7FNZ1-F1
#
_entry.id   AF-A0A8S7FNZ1-F1
#
_cell.length_a   1.000
_cell.length_b   1.000
_cell.length_c   1.000
_cell.angle_alpha   90.00
_cell.angle_beta   90.00
_cell.angle_gamma   90.00
#
_symmetry.space_group_name_H-M   'P 1'
#
loop_
_entity.id
_entity.type
_entity.pdbx_description
1 polymer ?
#
loop_
_entity_poly.entity_id
_entity_poly.type
_entity_poly.pdbx_seq_one_letter_code
_entity_poly.pdbx_strand_id
1 'polypeptide(L)'
;MNSKPVTRQFEDSDLHQELVTFEVPNNDLKELIFYFSHMKYNTAKTYLQWLRSWNEWYQANAGKEGNEAWPASSLPVTEPPLLAYLDYLQGSLSHSSIKGCLHALNSIHRKALDRPGIITSKVKSILASLEQAEAREQKVTRQATPFLVSDLKALIKAHG
;
A
#
# COMPACT_ATOMS: atom_id res chain seq x y z
N MET A 1 -33.99 0.91 19.95
CA MET A 1 -32.92 -0.09 19.68
C MET A 1 -31.66 0.67 19.32
N ASN A 2 -30.63 0.61 20.18
CA ASN A 2 -29.33 1.21 19.89
C ASN A 2 -28.58 0.31 18.92
N SER A 3 -28.76 0.54 17.62
CA SER A 3 -27.95 -0.09 16.59
C SER A 3 -26.54 0.49 16.70
N LYS A 4 -25.64 -0.19 17.42
CA LYS A 4 -24.21 0.10 17.30
C LYS A 4 -23.87 0.01 15.81
N PRO A 5 -23.20 1.01 15.22
CA PRO A 5 -22.78 0.90 13.84
C PRO A 5 -21.88 -0.33 13.73
N VAL A 6 -22.29 -1.30 12.91
CA VAL A 6 -21.46 -2.46 12.56
C VAL A 6 -20.27 -1.89 11.82
N THR A 7 -19.17 -1.70 12.56
CA THR A 7 -17.93 -1.23 11.96
C THR A 7 -17.33 -2.45 11.32
N ARG A 8 -17.43 -2.57 9.98
CA ARG A 8 -16.80 -3.66 9.25
C ARG A 8 -15.33 -3.69 9.64
N GLN A 9 -14.84 -4.87 10.00
CA GLN A 9 -13.44 -5.18 10.29
C GLN A 9 -13.05 -6.40 9.46
N PHE A 10 -11.76 -6.62 9.27
CA PHE A 10 -11.29 -7.86 8.66
C PHE A 10 -11.34 -8.98 9.68
N GLU A 11 -11.77 -10.16 9.25
CA GLU A 11 -11.71 -11.36 10.07
C GLU A 11 -10.29 -11.92 10.07
N ASP A 12 -9.86 -12.48 11.20
CA ASP A 12 -8.50 -13.02 11.37
C ASP A 12 -8.19 -14.13 10.36
N SER A 13 -9.19 -14.93 9.96
CA SER A 13 -9.04 -15.98 8.94
C SER A 13 -8.73 -15.42 7.56
N ASP A 14 -9.40 -14.34 7.15
CA ASP A 14 -9.15 -13.67 5.87
C ASP A 14 -7.75 -13.06 5.85
N LEU A 15 -7.37 -12.39 6.94
CA LEU A 15 -6.04 -11.81 7.11
C LEU A 15 -4.95 -12.88 7.09
N HIS A 16 -5.17 -14.00 7.78
CA HIS A 16 -4.22 -15.10 7.80
C HIS A 16 -4.02 -15.68 6.40
N GLN A 17 -5.10 -15.94 5.66
CA GLN A 17 -5.01 -16.47 4.30
C GLN A 17 -4.25 -15.51 3.39
N GLU A 18 -4.54 -14.21 3.44
CA GLU A 18 -3.86 -13.21 2.62
C GLU A 18 -2.38 -13.06 3.01
N LEU A 19 -2.06 -12.94 4.30
CA LEU A 19 -0.67 -12.70 4.74
C LEU A 19 0.24 -13.92 4.58
N VAL A 20 -0.30 -15.15 4.62
CA VAL A 20 0.46 -16.36 4.27
C VAL A 20 0.86 -16.36 2.80
N THR A 21 0.01 -15.85 1.90
CA THR A 21 0.37 -15.72 0.47
C THR A 21 1.49 -14.71 0.23
N PHE A 22 1.80 -13.86 1.22
CA PHE A 22 2.89 -12.90 1.13
C PHE A 22 4.22 -13.45 1.65
N GLU A 23 4.28 -14.74 2.03
CA GLU A 23 5.49 -15.37 2.58
C GLU A 23 6.08 -14.60 3.77
N VAL A 24 5.19 -14.00 4.59
CA VAL A 24 5.58 -13.28 5.79
C VAL A 24 6.17 -14.27 6.80
N PRO A 25 7.32 -13.97 7.44
CA PRO A 25 7.86 -14.83 8.48
C PRO A 25 6.83 -15.03 9.60
N ASN A 26 6.71 -16.27 10.11
CA ASN A 26 5.71 -16.62 11.14
C ASN A 26 5.74 -15.70 12.38
N ASN A 27 6.89 -15.12 12.70
CA ASN A 27 7.05 -14.19 13.81
C ASN A 27 6.29 -12.88 13.58
N ASP A 28 6.32 -12.36 12.35
CA ASP A 28 5.66 -11.10 11.97
C ASP A 28 4.16 -11.32 11.65
N LEU A 29 3.77 -12.55 11.26
CA LEU A 29 2.40 -12.87 10.84
C LEU A 29 1.35 -12.56 11.93
N LYS A 30 1.61 -12.96 13.18
CA LYS A 30 0.68 -12.71 14.30
C LYS A 30 0.51 -11.22 14.57
N GLU A 31 1.59 -10.47 14.51
CA GLU A 31 1.59 -9.02 14.74
C GLU A 31 0.82 -8.28 13.64
N LEU A 32 0.98 -8.71 12.38
CA LEU A 32 0.21 -8.16 11.26
C LEU A 32 -1.28 -8.47 11.37
N ILE A 33 -1.68 -9.71 11.71
CA ILE A 33 -3.09 -10.07 11.89
C ILE A 33 -3.71 -9.20 12.99
N PHE A 34 -3.05 -9.11 14.14
CA PHE A 34 -3.51 -8.26 15.25
C PHE A 34 -3.63 -6.79 14.82
N TYR A 35 -2.63 -6.26 14.11
CA TYR A 35 -2.64 -4.88 13.65
C TYR A 35 -3.81 -4.60 12.69
N PHE A 36 -4.03 -5.45 11.69
CA PHE A 36 -5.08 -5.24 10.68
C PHE A 36 -6.50 -5.49 11.21
N SER A 37 -6.71 -6.41 12.15
CA SER A 37 -8.04 -6.66 12.73
C SER A 37 -8.56 -5.49 13.55
N HIS A 38 -7.66 -4.68 14.12
CA HIS A 38 -7.99 -3.47 14.90
C HIS A 38 -8.08 -2.19 14.05
N MET A 39 -7.77 -2.26 12.75
CA MET A 39 -7.87 -1.12 11.84
C MET A 39 -9.29 -0.96 11.26
N LYS A 40 -9.65 0.27 10.88
CA LYS A 40 -10.85 0.51 10.07
C LYS A 40 -10.73 -0.24 8.74
N TYR A 41 -11.77 -0.96 8.33
CA TYR A 41 -11.76 -1.82 7.14
C TYR A 41 -11.17 -1.16 5.89
N ASN A 42 -11.61 0.05 5.52
CA ASN A 42 -11.08 0.70 4.31
C ASN A 42 -9.59 1.04 4.42
N THR A 43 -9.11 1.42 5.60
CA THR A 43 -7.68 1.70 5.81
C THR A 43 -6.86 0.41 5.79
N ALA A 44 -7.34 -0.66 6.45
CA ALA A 44 -6.73 -1.98 6.41
C ALA A 44 -6.65 -2.50 4.97
N LYS A 45 -7.74 -2.40 4.21
CA LYS A 45 -7.82 -2.81 2.81
C LYS A 45 -6.80 -2.08 1.95
N THR A 46 -6.70 -0.76 2.07
CA THR A 46 -5.69 0.03 1.34
C THR A 46 -4.27 -0.37 1.73
N TYR A 47 -4.01 -0.64 3.00
CA TYR A 47 -2.66 -1.01 3.46
C TYR A 47 -2.27 -2.42 3.02
N LEU A 48 -3.20 -3.39 3.09
CA LEU A 48 -3.01 -4.73 2.54
C LEU A 48 -2.73 -4.69 1.05
N GLN A 49 -3.44 -3.85 0.29
CA GLN A 49 -3.17 -3.67 -1.14
C GLN A 49 -1.75 -3.15 -1.40
N TRP A 50 -1.27 -2.18 -0.63
CA TRP A 50 0.11 -1.69 -0.77
C TRP A 50 1.15 -2.71 -0.32
N LEU A 51 0.88 -3.46 0.75
CA LEU A 51 1.73 -4.54 1.22
C LEU A 51 1.84 -5.66 0.17
N ARG A 52 0.72 -6.03 -0.46
CA ARG A 52 0.67 -6.98 -1.56
C ARG A 52 1.51 -6.51 -2.74
N SER A 53 1.30 -5.27 -3.19
CA SER A 53 2.05 -4.70 -4.32
C SER A 53 3.56 -4.65 -4.05
N TRP A 54 3.95 -4.30 -2.82
CA TRP A 54 5.34 -4.38 -2.37
C TRP A 54 5.87 -5.81 -2.43
N ASN A 55 5.15 -6.77 -1.86
CA ASN A 55 5.60 -8.16 -1.79
C ASN A 55 5.72 -8.80 -3.18
N GLU A 56 4.72 -8.63 -4.04
CA GLU A 56 4.73 -9.13 -5.41
C GLU A 56 5.92 -8.57 -6.20
N TRP A 57 6.17 -7.26 -6.11
CA TRP A 57 7.32 -6.65 -6.75
C TRP A 57 8.64 -7.13 -6.15
N TYR A 58 8.73 -7.27 -4.83
CA TYR A 58 9.93 -7.72 -4.14
C TYR A 58 10.29 -9.14 -4.56
N GLN A 59 9.34 -10.07 -4.50
CA GLN A 59 9.56 -11.46 -4.89
C GLN A 59 9.93 -11.61 -6.37
N ALA A 60 9.39 -10.73 -7.23
CA ALA A 60 9.76 -10.69 -8.63
C ALA A 60 11.18 -10.15 -8.88
N ASN A 61 11.85 -9.54 -7.91
CA ASN A 61 13.15 -8.87 -8.10
C ASN A 61 14.26 -9.33 -7.15
N ALA A 62 13.94 -9.94 -6.02
CA ALA A 62 14.90 -10.56 -5.13
C ALA A 62 15.64 -11.72 -5.85
N GLY A 63 16.95 -11.83 -5.64
CA GLY A 63 17.77 -12.88 -6.26
C GLY A 63 18.11 -12.68 -7.74
N LYS A 64 17.64 -11.59 -8.38
CA LYS A 64 18.14 -11.16 -9.70
C LYS A 64 19.55 -10.60 -9.60
N GLU A 65 20.23 -10.50 -10.74
CA GLU A 65 21.53 -9.84 -10.87
C GLU A 65 21.51 -8.43 -10.25
N GLY A 66 22.40 -8.17 -9.29
CA GLY A 66 22.45 -6.93 -8.51
C GLY A 66 21.57 -6.88 -7.25
N ASN A 67 20.71 -7.87 -7.04
CA ASN A 67 19.79 -8.00 -5.90
C ASN A 67 20.00 -9.31 -5.12
N GLU A 68 21.10 -10.02 -5.34
CA GLU A 68 21.40 -11.34 -4.75
C GLU A 68 21.56 -11.27 -3.23
N ALA A 69 21.97 -10.12 -2.71
CA ALA A 69 22.15 -9.88 -1.29
C ALA A 69 20.85 -9.50 -0.56
N TRP A 70 19.72 -9.36 -1.27
CA TRP A 70 18.45 -9.02 -0.63
C TRP A 70 17.94 -10.19 0.22
N PRO A 71 17.31 -9.93 1.38
CA PRO A 71 16.68 -10.99 2.18
C PRO A 71 15.64 -11.79 1.40
N ALA A 72 15.40 -13.05 1.78
CA ALA A 72 14.37 -13.87 1.14
C ALA A 72 12.94 -13.35 1.36
N SER A 73 12.70 -12.66 2.48
CA SER A 73 11.41 -12.04 2.78
C SER A 73 11.42 -10.55 2.47
N SER A 74 10.28 -10.04 2.01
CA SER A 74 10.03 -8.62 1.78
C SER A 74 9.86 -7.82 3.08
N LEU A 75 9.76 -8.50 4.22
CA LEU A 75 9.70 -7.93 5.57
C LEU A 75 10.89 -8.43 6.42
N PRO A 76 11.55 -7.54 7.21
CA PRO A 76 11.34 -6.10 7.30
C PRO A 76 11.70 -5.35 6.00
N VAL A 77 11.08 -4.20 5.79
CA VAL A 77 11.41 -3.33 4.66
C VAL A 77 12.79 -2.70 4.90
N THR A 78 13.74 -3.02 4.04
CA THR A 78 15.09 -2.45 4.08
C THR A 78 15.27 -1.35 3.03
N GLU A 79 16.25 -0.47 3.22
CA GLU A 79 16.40 0.72 2.37
C GLU A 79 16.71 0.40 0.89
N PRO A 80 17.67 -0.49 0.54
CA PRO A 80 18.00 -0.71 -0.87
C PRO A 80 16.81 -1.20 -1.73
N PRO A 81 16.05 -2.23 -1.31
CA PRO A 81 14.87 -2.66 -2.06
C PRO A 81 13.75 -1.60 -2.07
N LEU A 82 13.59 -0.83 -0.98
CA LEU A 82 12.62 0.26 -0.93
C LEU A 82 12.93 1.34 -1.97
N LEU A 83 14.20 1.73 -2.11
CA LEU A 83 14.61 2.75 -3.10
C LEU A 83 14.39 2.27 -4.53
N ALA A 84 14.72 1.01 -4.82
CA ALA A 84 14.47 0.42 -6.14
C ALA A 84 12.97 0.29 -6.44
N TYR A 85 12.14 -0.02 -5.44
CA TYR A 85 10.69 -0.02 -5.59
C TYR A 85 10.14 1.38 -5.84
N LEU A 86 10.66 2.40 -5.14
CA LEU A 86 10.28 3.78 -5.39
C LEU A 86 10.63 4.23 -6.80
N ASP A 87 11.78 3.83 -7.34
CA ASP A 87 12.13 4.11 -8.74
C ASP A 87 11.12 3.47 -9.71
N TYR A 88 10.75 2.21 -9.48
CA TYR A 88 9.71 1.52 -10.24
C TYR A 88 8.35 2.23 -10.18
N LEU A 89 7.90 2.66 -8.99
CA LEU A 89 6.60 3.32 -8.82
C LEU A 89 6.54 4.68 -9.52
N GLN A 90 7.65 5.42 -9.60
CA GLN A 90 7.70 6.74 -10.24
C GLN A 90 7.37 6.68 -11.74
N GLY A 91 7.60 5.55 -12.39
CA GLY A 91 7.23 5.35 -13.80
C GLY A 91 5.72 5.20 -14.04
N SER A 92 4.91 4.93 -13.01
CA SER A 92 3.51 4.50 -13.17
C SER A 92 2.50 5.20 -12.26
N LEU A 93 2.94 5.78 -11.14
CA LEU A 93 2.05 6.35 -10.12
C LEU A 93 2.32 7.83 -9.88
N SER A 94 1.30 8.53 -9.41
CA SER A 94 1.44 9.92 -8.96
C SER A 94 2.16 10.02 -7.61
N HIS A 95 2.74 11.18 -7.32
CA HIS A 95 3.36 11.52 -6.04
C HIS A 95 2.40 11.23 -4.87
N SER A 96 1.11 11.59 -5.01
CA SER A 96 0.10 11.36 -3.97
C SER A 96 -0.10 9.86 -3.68
N SER A 97 -0.11 9.01 -4.71
CA SER A 97 -0.23 7.55 -4.57
C SER A 97 1.04 6.95 -3.96
N ILE A 98 2.23 7.39 -4.40
CA ILE A 98 3.51 6.95 -3.85
C ILE A 98 3.63 7.33 -2.37
N LYS A 99 3.20 8.54 -2.00
CA LYS A 99 3.13 8.99 -0.61
C LYS A 99 2.16 8.13 0.22
N GLY A 100 1.02 7.75 -0.35
CA GLY A 100 0.06 6.84 0.27
C GLY A 100 0.65 5.44 0.52
N CYS A 101 1.36 4.89 -0.48
CA CYS A 101 2.10 3.63 -0.38
C CYS A 101 3.14 3.68 0.76
N LEU A 102 4.01 4.69 0.76
CA LEU A 102 5.04 4.87 1.78
C LEU A 102 4.44 5.04 3.18
N HIS A 103 3.32 5.75 3.31
CA HIS A 103 2.63 5.87 4.58
C HIS A 103 2.11 4.50 5.06
N ALA A 104 1.53 3.69 4.17
CA ALA A 104 1.06 2.34 4.51
C ALA A 104 2.22 1.45 4.98
N LEU A 105 3.29 1.33 4.17
CA LEU A 105 4.46 0.51 4.49
C LEU A 105 5.14 0.97 5.79
N ASN A 106 5.31 2.29 5.98
CA ASN A 106 5.90 2.83 7.20
C ASN A 106 5.00 2.63 8.43
N SER A 107 3.68 2.65 8.26
CA SER A 107 2.76 2.35 9.37
C SER A 107 2.82 0.88 9.75
N ILE A 108 2.88 -0.03 8.78
CA ILE A 108 3.08 -1.46 9.03
C ILE A 108 4.40 -1.69 9.78
N HIS A 109 5.50 -1.14 9.25
CA HIS A 109 6.83 -1.32 9.83
C HIS A 109 6.93 -0.79 11.26
N ARG A 110 6.37 0.39 11.53
CA ARG A 110 6.45 1.03 12.86
C ARG A 110 5.42 0.56 13.87
N LYS A 111 4.19 0.31 13.44
CA LYS A 111 3.06 0.07 14.36
C LYS A 111 2.67 -1.39 14.45
N ALA A 112 2.84 -2.15 13.37
CA ALA A 112 2.57 -3.58 13.40
C ALA A 112 3.79 -4.33 13.93
N LEU A 113 4.96 -4.07 13.35
CA LEU A 113 6.19 -4.85 13.60
C LEU A 113 7.11 -4.25 14.68
N ASP A 114 6.75 -3.10 15.26
CA ASP A 114 7.56 -2.35 16.23
C ASP A 114 9.02 -2.07 15.77
N ARG A 115 9.21 -1.72 14.49
CA ARG A 115 10.53 -1.46 13.90
C ARG A 115 10.75 0.02 13.58
N PRO A 116 12.00 0.48 13.40
CA PRO A 116 12.30 1.87 13.03
C PRO A 116 11.60 2.32 11.74
N GLY A 117 11.27 3.60 11.61
CA GLY A 117 10.61 4.12 10.41
C GLY A 117 11.46 3.99 9.14
N ILE A 118 10.81 3.69 8.02
CA ILE A 118 11.46 3.50 6.71
C ILE A 118 11.57 4.80 5.89
N ILE A 119 10.94 5.88 6.36
CA ILE A 119 10.99 7.20 5.69
C ILE A 119 12.28 7.94 6.11
N THR A 120 13.39 7.59 5.46
CA THR A 120 14.71 8.21 5.67
C THR A 120 14.80 9.59 5.01
N SER A 121 15.90 10.32 5.24
CA SER A 121 16.18 11.60 4.56
C SER A 121 16.22 11.44 3.04
N LYS A 122 16.75 10.31 2.55
CA LYS A 122 16.80 9.98 1.13
C LYS A 122 15.40 9.77 0.54
N VAL A 123 14.54 9.02 1.23
CA VAL A 123 13.12 8.84 0.83
C VAL A 123 12.39 10.19 0.80
N LYS A 124 12.62 11.06 1.78
CA LYS A 124 12.04 12.42 1.79
C LYS A 124 12.51 13.25 0.60
N SER A 125 13.80 13.17 0.24
CA SER A 125 14.35 13.87 -0.92
C SER A 125 13.71 13.40 -2.22
N ILE A 126 13.48 12.09 -2.39
CA ILE A 126 12.81 11.53 -3.57
C ILE A 126 11.38 12.06 -3.69
N LEU A 127 10.61 12.04 -2.59
CA LEU A 127 9.25 12.58 -2.57
C LEU A 127 9.20 14.07 -2.95
N ALA A 128 10.12 14.87 -2.42
CA ALA A 128 10.19 16.30 -2.75
C ALA A 128 10.51 16.53 -4.25
N SER A 129 11.43 15.74 -4.81
CA SER A 129 11.74 15.81 -6.25
C SER A 129 10.54 15.43 -7.12
N LEU A 130 9.75 14.44 -6.69
CA LEU A 130 8.55 14.01 -7.41
C LEU A 130 7.45 15.06 -7.38
N GLU A 131 7.22 15.67 -6.21
CA GLU A 131 6.27 16.77 -6.07
C GLU A 131 6.63 17.94 -7.01
N GLN A 132 7.92 18.27 -7.10
CA GLN A 132 8.39 19.31 -8.02
C GLN A 132 8.23 18.92 -9.50
N ALA A 133 8.50 17.66 -9.85
CA ALA A 133 8.34 17.17 -11.22
C ALA A 133 6.87 17.22 -11.67
N GLU A 134 5.94 16.75 -10.84
CA GLU A 134 4.50 16.79 -11.15
C GLU A 134 3.95 18.21 -11.24
N ALA A 135 4.41 19.12 -10.38
CA ALA A 135 4.03 20.53 -10.43
C ALA A 135 4.47 21.19 -11.74
N ARG A 136 5.65 20.81 -12.27
CA ARG A 136 6.15 21.31 -13.56
C ARG A 136 5.39 20.72 -14.75
N GLU A 137 4.96 19.46 -14.65
CA GLU A 137 4.22 18.75 -15.70
C GLU A 137 2.73 19.14 -15.79
N GLN A 138 2.21 19.99 -14.88
CA GLN A 138 0.78 20.30 -14.77
C GLN A 138 -0.09 19.03 -14.77
N LYS A 139 0.36 17.94 -14.12
CA LYS A 139 -0.46 16.74 -13.93
C LYS A 139 -1.67 17.10 -13.05
N VAL A 140 -2.75 17.54 -13.69
CA VAL A 140 -4.01 17.85 -13.01
C VAL A 140 -4.52 16.54 -12.42
N THR A 141 -4.56 16.45 -11.09
CA THR A 141 -5.34 15.43 -10.39
C THR A 141 -6.79 15.62 -10.81
N ARG A 142 -7.25 14.85 -11.79
CA ARG A 142 -8.65 14.86 -12.22
C ARG A 142 -9.47 14.42 -11.02
N GLN A 143 -10.17 15.35 -10.39
CA GLN A 143 -11.26 14.98 -9.49
C GLN A 143 -12.20 14.08 -10.29
N ALA A 144 -12.71 13.02 -9.68
CA ALA A 144 -13.77 12.25 -10.28
C ALA A 144 -14.93 13.20 -10.59
N THR A 145 -15.27 13.36 -11.87
CA THR A 145 -16.43 14.14 -12.27
C THR A 145 -17.64 13.56 -11.52
N PRO A 146 -18.38 14.34 -10.72
CA PRO A 146 -19.53 13.82 -10.01
C PRO A 146 -20.52 13.25 -11.03
N PHE A 147 -20.71 11.95 -11.01
CA PHE A 147 -21.71 11.28 -11.83
C PHE A 147 -23.00 11.24 -11.05
N LEU A 148 -24.06 11.85 -11.58
CA LEU A 148 -25.34 11.90 -10.88
C LEU A 148 -26.04 10.54 -11.00
N VAL A 149 -26.78 10.14 -9.98
CA VAL A 149 -27.57 8.89 -9.99
C VAL A 149 -28.57 8.87 -11.17
N SER A 150 -29.00 10.04 -11.64
CA SER A 150 -29.81 10.20 -12.86
C SER A 150 -29.09 9.69 -14.11
N ASP A 151 -27.80 9.96 -14.24
CA ASP A 151 -26.99 9.59 -15.41
C ASP A 151 -26.80 8.07 -15.45
N LEU A 152 -26.72 7.43 -14.27
CA LEU A 152 -26.61 5.98 -14.12
C LEU A 152 -27.91 5.27 -14.52
N LYS A 153 -29.06 5.85 -14.15
CA LYS A 153 -30.39 5.34 -14.55
C LYS A 153 -30.63 5.47 -16.05
N ALA A 154 -30.17 6.55 -16.68
CA ALA A 154 -30.29 6.75 -18.12
C ALA A 154 -29.47 5.72 -18.90
N LEU A 155 -28.24 5.43 -18.45
CA LEU A 155 -27.37 4.41 -19.05
C LEU A 155 -27.94 2.99 -18.92
N ILE A 156 -28.49 2.63 -17.76
CA ILE A 156 -29.14 1.32 -17.58
C ILE A 156 -30.35 1.18 -18.51
N LYS A 157 -31.15 2.24 -18.66
CA LYS A 157 -32.34 2.23 -19.54
C LYS A 157 -32.00 2.23 -21.03
N ALA A 158 -30.80 2.67 -21.41
CA ALA A 158 -30.33 2.64 -22.79
C ALA A 158 -29.74 1.28 -23.20
N HIS A 159 -29.42 0.39 -22.25
CA HIS A 159 -28.76 -0.90 -22.48
C HIS A 159 -29.53 -2.11 -21.91
N GLY A 160 -30.77 -1.92 -21.45
CA GLY A 160 -31.70 -2.97 -21.04
C GLY A 160 -33.02 -2.82 -21.77
#